data_AF-A0A812QT76-F1
#
_entry.id   AF-A0A812QT76-F1
#
_cell.length_a   1.000
_cell.length_b   1.000
_cell.length_c   1.000
_cell.angle_alpha   90.00
_cell.angle_beta   90.00
_cell.angle_gamma   90.00
#
_symmetry.space_group_name_H-M   'P 1'
#
loop_
_entity.id
_entity.type
_entity.pdbx_description
1 polymer ?
#
loop_
_entity_poly.entity_id
_entity_poly.type
_entity_poly.pdbx_seq_one_letter_code
_entity_poly.pdbx_strand_id
1 'polypeptide(L)'
;MITGRCCSFFVVPLLALLVSTGLVKVDITPLFYASGKLLPDYVPEADGKALRVPNGEIREFLQRAGLKGGAAEQSAPLKGVYMFDQMGPVGWIDFSYATWDSSTGAADVNMGTVTAQAGVPRPEFGGIGPFVPGGYLIPFVEWVQYKVRFYCPARMQDGDVCNLVESLFGHPYPKKGEVGSMLWHMTRFDGGRKYVRDSWLVPPWVTPDESYHKTHGKFHSYRLFLLMHANGTIDEEHFSRFMEKLDGQDLVIPKILAKFL
;
A
#
# COMPACT_ATOMS: atom_id res chain seq x y z
N MET A 1 -18.56 -4.57 44.64
CA MET A 1 -17.32 -5.22 44.19
C MET A 1 -17.13 -4.96 42.71
N ILE A 2 -16.22 -4.04 42.39
CA ILE A 2 -15.70 -3.76 41.05
C ILE A 2 -14.26 -4.26 41.07
N THR A 3 -13.82 -5.00 40.05
CA THR A 3 -12.46 -4.92 39.45
C THR A 3 -12.32 -5.99 38.37
N GLY A 4 -12.49 -5.58 37.11
CA GLY A 4 -12.24 -6.44 35.94
C GLY A 4 -12.19 -5.71 34.61
N ARG A 5 -12.09 -4.37 34.61
CA ARG A 5 -12.19 -3.55 33.39
C ARG A 5 -11.06 -2.52 33.17
N CYS A 6 -10.00 -2.53 33.97
CA CYS A 6 -8.91 -1.55 33.80
C CYS A 6 -7.75 -2.01 32.90
N CYS A 7 -7.60 -3.31 32.62
CA CYS A 7 -6.41 -3.78 31.88
C CYS A 7 -6.55 -3.71 30.35
N SER A 8 -7.77 -3.66 29.81
CA SER A 8 -8.00 -3.62 28.35
C SER A 8 -7.65 -2.26 27.72
N PHE A 9 -7.70 -1.18 28.49
CA PHE A 9 -7.44 0.18 28.00
C PHE A 9 -5.96 0.52 27.88
N PHE A 10 -5.06 -0.22 28.55
CA PHE A 10 -3.62 0.01 28.46
C PHE A 10 -2.92 -0.89 27.44
N VAL A 11 -3.50 -2.05 27.11
CA VAL A 11 -2.85 -3.00 26.19
C VAL A 11 -2.95 -2.56 24.74
N VAL A 12 -4.07 -1.99 24.30
CA VAL A 12 -4.27 -1.56 22.90
C VAL A 12 -3.39 -0.37 22.50
N PRO A 13 -3.25 0.70 23.32
CA PRO A 13 -2.34 1.80 23.00
C PRO A 13 -0.87 1.35 23.07
N LEU A 14 -0.52 0.47 24.02
CA LEU A 14 0.84 -0.05 24.15
C LEU A 14 1.21 -0.98 22.99
N LEU A 15 0.27 -1.79 22.48
CA LEU A 15 0.48 -2.59 21.27
C LEU A 15 0.61 -1.72 20.02
N ALA A 16 -0.23 -0.68 19.90
CA ALA A 16 -0.08 0.30 18.83
C ALA A 16 1.28 1.00 18.93
N LEU A 17 1.77 1.31 20.14
CA LEU A 17 3.10 1.86 20.38
C LEU A 17 4.23 0.87 20.04
N LEU A 18 4.09 -0.42 20.37
CA LEU A 18 5.11 -1.45 20.10
C LEU A 18 5.18 -1.82 18.61
N VAL A 19 4.03 -1.88 17.93
CA VAL A 19 3.94 -2.07 16.48
C VAL A 19 4.43 -0.82 15.74
N SER A 20 4.14 0.38 16.25
CA SER A 20 4.61 1.64 15.66
C SER A 20 6.02 2.04 16.05
N THR A 21 6.69 1.43 17.03
CA THR A 21 8.09 1.76 17.40
C THR A 21 9.11 0.74 16.92
N GLY A 22 8.68 -0.42 16.39
CA GLY A 22 9.59 -1.46 15.88
C GLY A 22 10.55 -2.03 16.93
N LEU A 23 10.33 -1.74 18.21
CA LEU A 23 11.23 -2.11 19.31
C LEU A 23 11.26 -3.62 19.60
N VAL A 24 10.39 -4.39 18.96
CA VAL A 24 10.36 -5.83 19.10
C VAL A 24 10.04 -6.44 17.74
N LYS A 25 10.92 -7.31 17.24
CA LYS A 25 10.58 -8.34 16.24
C LYS A 25 9.59 -9.31 16.89
N VAL A 26 8.37 -8.85 17.20
CA VAL A 26 7.31 -9.74 17.63
C VAL A 26 6.85 -10.42 16.36
N ASP A 27 7.09 -11.72 16.28
CA ASP A 27 6.21 -12.55 15.48
C ASP A 27 4.80 -12.34 16.05
N ILE A 28 4.01 -11.48 15.38
CA ILE A 28 2.63 -11.16 15.76
C ILE A 28 1.66 -12.23 15.27
N THR A 29 2.14 -13.30 14.62
CA THR A 29 1.33 -14.46 14.23
C THR A 29 0.56 -15.06 15.42
N PRO A 30 1.15 -15.26 16.62
CA PRO A 30 0.42 -15.71 17.80
C PRO A 30 -0.59 -14.66 18.31
N LEU A 31 -0.31 -13.37 18.09
CA LEU A 31 -1.21 -12.27 18.41
C LEU A 31 -2.41 -12.25 17.46
N PHE A 32 -2.25 -12.54 16.17
CA PHE A 32 -3.36 -12.74 15.23
C PHE A 32 -4.16 -14.01 15.53
N TYR A 33 -3.51 -15.09 15.95
CA TYR A 33 -4.17 -16.30 16.45
C TYR A 33 -4.94 -16.04 17.77
N ALA A 34 -4.42 -15.20 18.67
CA ALA A 34 -5.08 -14.83 19.92
C ALA A 34 -6.12 -13.70 19.77
N SER A 35 -5.92 -12.78 18.82
CA SER A 35 -6.81 -11.65 18.49
C SER A 35 -7.91 -12.01 17.51
N GLY A 36 -8.03 -13.28 17.11
CA GLY A 36 -9.25 -13.84 16.54
C GLY A 36 -10.48 -13.67 17.45
N LYS A 37 -10.32 -13.15 18.68
CA LYS A 37 -11.39 -12.72 19.60
C LYS A 37 -11.55 -11.19 19.76
N LEU A 38 -10.69 -10.36 19.15
CA LEU A 38 -10.66 -8.90 19.33
C LEU A 38 -10.74 -8.11 18.02
N LEU A 39 -10.53 -8.74 16.88
CA LEU A 39 -11.01 -8.19 15.61
C LEU A 39 -12.54 -8.33 15.63
N PRO A 40 -13.32 -7.24 15.45
CA PRO A 40 -14.77 -7.34 15.32
C PRO A 40 -15.09 -8.39 14.25
N ASP A 41 -16.17 -9.14 14.45
CA ASP A 41 -16.62 -10.37 13.75
C ASP A 41 -16.74 -10.32 12.21
N TYR A 42 -16.09 -9.38 11.55
CA TYR A 42 -15.94 -9.28 10.10
C TYR A 42 -14.57 -9.82 9.67
N VAL A 43 -14.37 -11.13 9.83
CA VAL A 43 -13.60 -11.85 8.80
C VAL A 43 -14.59 -11.95 7.65
N PRO A 44 -14.43 -11.22 6.52
CA PRO A 44 -15.34 -11.38 5.39
C PRO A 44 -15.44 -12.87 5.07
N GLU A 45 -16.67 -13.37 5.14
CA GLU A 45 -17.00 -14.78 5.17
C GLU A 45 -16.20 -15.56 4.14
N ALA A 46 -15.67 -16.70 4.56
CA ALA A 46 -14.99 -17.70 3.75
C ALA A 46 -15.89 -18.35 2.68
N ASP A 47 -17.03 -17.73 2.37
CA ASP A 47 -18.05 -18.18 1.43
C ASP A 47 -17.85 -17.55 0.03
N GLY A 48 -16.95 -16.56 -0.09
CA GLY A 48 -16.41 -16.07 -1.35
C GLY A 48 -14.91 -16.30 -1.40
N LYS A 49 -14.45 -17.36 -2.08
CA LYS A 49 -13.01 -17.62 -2.30
C LYS A 49 -12.35 -16.33 -2.78
N ALA A 50 -11.25 -15.92 -2.14
CA ALA A 50 -10.45 -14.78 -2.59
C ALA A 50 -10.21 -14.90 -4.10
N LEU A 51 -10.55 -13.85 -4.84
CA LEU A 51 -10.44 -13.85 -6.30
C LEU A 51 -8.96 -13.96 -6.68
N ARG A 52 -8.64 -14.91 -7.54
CA ARG A 52 -7.26 -15.22 -7.92
C ARG A 52 -7.12 -15.28 -9.43
N VAL A 53 -5.96 -14.83 -9.88
CA VAL A 53 -5.46 -15.03 -11.23
C VAL A 53 -4.34 -16.07 -11.13
N PRO A 54 -4.44 -17.21 -11.82
CA PRO A 54 -3.38 -18.20 -11.87
C PRO A 54 -2.07 -17.57 -12.33
N ASN A 55 -0.93 -18.00 -11.75
CA ASN A 55 0.38 -17.41 -12.06
C ASN A 55 0.68 -17.32 -13.58
N GLY A 56 0.33 -18.37 -14.33
CA GLY A 56 0.53 -18.44 -15.78
C GLY A 56 -0.32 -17.45 -16.60
N GLU A 57 -1.39 -16.90 -16.03
CA GLU A 57 -2.34 -15.99 -16.69
C GLU A 57 -2.11 -14.51 -16.35
N ILE A 58 -1.16 -14.21 -15.44
CA ILE A 58 -0.95 -12.86 -14.91
C ILE A 58 -0.63 -11.83 -15.99
N ARG A 59 0.14 -12.22 -17.02
CA ARG A 59 0.45 -11.32 -18.14
C ARG A 59 -0.82 -10.92 -18.88
N GLU A 60 -1.62 -11.90 -19.28
CA GLU A 60 -2.86 -11.65 -20.03
C GLU A 60 -3.84 -10.84 -19.18
N PHE A 61 -3.94 -11.17 -17.89
CA PHE A 61 -4.76 -10.42 -16.95
C PHE A 61 -4.30 -8.96 -16.83
N LEU A 62 -2.99 -8.70 -16.70
CA LEU A 62 -2.45 -7.34 -16.67
C LEU A 62 -2.81 -6.56 -17.96
N GLN A 63 -2.75 -7.19 -19.13
CA GLN A 63 -3.15 -6.58 -20.40
C GLN A 63 -4.66 -6.30 -20.47
N ARG A 64 -5.50 -7.17 -19.90
CA ARG A 64 -6.96 -6.99 -19.88
C ARG A 64 -7.43 -5.95 -18.85
N ALA A 65 -6.86 -5.99 -17.65
CA ALA A 65 -7.31 -5.24 -16.48
C ALA A 65 -6.55 -3.93 -16.24
N GLY A 66 -5.32 -3.81 -16.74
CA GLY A 66 -4.49 -2.63 -16.57
C GLY A 66 -5.03 -1.42 -17.33
N LEU A 67 -4.85 -0.24 -16.74
CA LEU A 67 -5.21 1.08 -17.29
C LEU A 67 -6.71 1.27 -17.50
N LYS A 68 -7.56 0.60 -16.72
CA LYS A 68 -9.03 0.64 -16.85
C LYS A 68 -9.74 1.59 -15.87
N GLY A 69 -9.00 2.34 -15.06
CA GLY A 69 -9.56 3.26 -14.08
C GLY A 69 -10.09 4.59 -14.64
N GLY A 70 -9.89 4.86 -15.94
CA GLY A 70 -10.48 6.02 -16.62
C GLY A 70 -9.77 7.35 -16.39
N ALA A 71 -8.73 7.42 -15.55
CA ALA A 71 -7.90 8.61 -15.40
C ALA A 71 -6.98 8.77 -16.62
N ALA A 72 -7.51 9.45 -17.64
CA ALA A 72 -6.82 9.80 -18.87
C ALA A 72 -6.35 11.28 -18.88
N GLU A 73 -6.10 11.89 -17.72
CA GLU A 73 -5.42 13.18 -17.73
C GLU A 73 -3.97 12.96 -18.16
N GLN A 74 -3.66 13.34 -19.41
CA GLN A 74 -2.31 13.30 -19.98
C GLN A 74 -1.28 14.06 -19.12
N SER A 75 -1.76 14.99 -18.28
CA SER A 75 -1.00 15.84 -17.37
C SER A 75 -0.76 15.25 -15.98
N ALA A 76 -1.38 14.13 -15.60
CA ALA A 76 -1.20 13.58 -14.25
C ALA A 76 0.27 13.10 -14.04
N PRO A 77 0.90 13.44 -12.90
CA PRO A 77 2.29 13.06 -12.63
C PRO A 77 2.45 11.56 -12.38
N LEU A 78 1.42 10.91 -11.83
CA LEU A 78 1.38 9.47 -11.57
C LEU A 78 0.53 8.78 -12.63
N LYS A 79 1.15 7.90 -13.43
CA LYS A 79 0.49 7.18 -14.52
C LYS A 79 1.16 5.84 -14.78
N GLY A 80 0.36 4.85 -15.17
CA GLY A 80 0.81 3.48 -15.39
C GLY A 80 0.45 2.53 -14.25
N VAL A 81 0.84 1.27 -14.41
CA VAL A 81 0.73 0.22 -13.38
C VAL A 81 2.12 -0.02 -12.80
N TYR A 82 2.25 -0.10 -11.47
CA TYR A 82 3.54 -0.28 -10.80
C TYR A 82 3.50 -1.46 -9.83
N MET A 83 4.51 -2.33 -9.88
CA MET A 83 4.70 -3.37 -8.88
C MET A 83 5.33 -2.79 -7.61
N PHE A 84 4.94 -3.34 -6.46
CA PHE A 84 5.63 -3.07 -5.21
C PHE A 84 6.78 -4.05 -4.99
N ASP A 85 7.93 -3.52 -4.60
CA ASP A 85 9.10 -4.25 -4.12
C ASP A 85 9.39 -3.83 -2.68
N GLN A 86 9.71 -4.79 -1.80
CA GLN A 86 9.95 -4.57 -0.37
C GLN A 86 8.72 -4.09 0.43
N MET A 87 7.52 -4.49 0.00
CA MET A 87 6.24 -4.18 0.65
C MET A 87 5.37 -5.43 0.88
N GLY A 88 5.97 -6.46 1.46
CA GLY A 88 5.25 -7.69 1.80
C GLY A 88 4.61 -8.35 0.57
N PRO A 89 3.37 -8.84 0.68
CA PRO A 89 2.66 -9.51 -0.41
C PRO A 89 2.10 -8.56 -1.47
N VAL A 90 2.14 -7.24 -1.25
CA VAL A 90 1.46 -6.29 -2.14
C VAL A 90 2.02 -6.44 -3.54
N GLY A 91 1.15 -6.66 -4.52
CA GLY A 91 1.47 -7.01 -5.90
C GLY A 91 1.79 -5.76 -6.71
N TRP A 92 0.74 -5.12 -7.24
CA TRP A 92 0.83 -3.88 -7.98
C TRP A 92 -0.29 -2.90 -7.62
N ILE A 93 -0.13 -1.67 -8.07
CA ILE A 93 -1.15 -0.62 -8.07
C ILE A 93 -1.30 -0.03 -9.48
N ASP A 94 -2.54 0.25 -9.88
CA ASP A 94 -2.85 0.86 -11.17
C ASP A 94 -3.27 2.33 -10.94
N PHE A 95 -2.39 3.26 -11.29
CA PHE A 95 -2.66 4.70 -11.13
C PHE A 95 -3.68 5.24 -12.13
N SER A 96 -4.15 4.44 -13.10
CA SER A 96 -5.30 4.87 -13.92
C SER A 96 -6.60 5.00 -13.11
N TYR A 97 -6.66 4.43 -11.90
CA TYR A 97 -7.76 4.62 -10.94
C TYR A 97 -7.57 5.85 -10.04
N ALA A 98 -6.47 6.59 -10.19
CA ALA A 98 -6.21 7.78 -9.40
C ALA A 98 -7.04 8.97 -9.90
N THR A 99 -7.65 9.74 -9.01
CA THR A 99 -8.32 11.00 -9.38
C THR A 99 -7.37 12.16 -9.14
N TRP A 100 -6.87 12.76 -10.22
CA TRP A 100 -6.01 13.95 -10.16
C TRP A 100 -6.84 15.23 -10.08
N ASP A 101 -6.52 16.08 -9.11
CA ASP A 101 -7.04 17.43 -8.99
C ASP A 101 -5.90 18.43 -9.14
N SER A 102 -5.85 19.06 -10.32
CA SER A 102 -4.83 20.06 -10.66
C SER A 102 -4.89 21.32 -9.80
N SER A 103 -6.06 21.65 -9.22
CA SER A 103 -6.22 22.84 -8.38
C SER A 103 -5.54 22.70 -7.03
N THR A 104 -5.52 21.49 -6.48
CA THR A 104 -4.89 21.17 -5.20
C THR A 104 -3.50 20.54 -5.36
N GLY A 105 -3.16 20.09 -6.58
CA GLY A 105 -1.94 19.36 -6.91
C GLY A 105 -1.93 17.98 -6.24
N ALA A 106 -3.10 17.34 -6.18
CA ALA A 106 -3.30 16.11 -5.42
C ALA A 106 -3.88 14.98 -6.28
N ALA A 107 -3.43 13.75 -6.04
CA ALA A 107 -4.01 12.53 -6.60
C ALA A 107 -4.59 11.68 -5.46
N ASP A 108 -5.88 11.35 -5.53
CA ASP A 108 -6.46 10.36 -4.61
C ASP A 108 -6.41 8.98 -5.23
N VAL A 109 -5.92 8.01 -4.47
CA VAL A 109 -5.79 6.62 -4.89
C VAL A 109 -6.51 5.73 -3.89
N ASN A 110 -7.46 4.94 -4.39
CA ASN A 110 -8.11 3.91 -3.58
C ASN A 110 -7.20 2.68 -3.55
N MET A 111 -6.70 2.33 -2.36
CA MET A 111 -5.84 1.16 -2.20
C MET A 111 -6.61 -0.15 -2.32
N GLY A 112 -7.95 -0.13 -2.31
CA GLY A 112 -8.79 -1.25 -2.74
C GLY A 112 -8.66 -1.63 -4.23
N THR A 113 -7.71 -1.04 -4.95
CA THR A 113 -7.32 -1.43 -6.32
C THR A 113 -6.00 -2.20 -6.38
N VAL A 114 -5.27 -2.29 -5.25
CA VAL A 114 -4.01 -3.04 -5.22
C VAL A 114 -4.26 -4.53 -5.30
N THR A 115 -3.33 -5.24 -5.92
CA THR A 115 -3.29 -6.71 -5.91
C THR A 115 -2.32 -7.19 -4.83
N ALA A 116 -2.33 -8.49 -4.55
CA ALA A 116 -1.39 -9.11 -3.62
C ALA A 116 -1.07 -10.54 -4.06
N GLN A 117 0.11 -11.05 -3.75
CA GLN A 117 0.41 -12.46 -3.95
C GLN A 117 -0.42 -13.32 -2.96
N ALA A 118 -0.74 -14.56 -3.35
CA ALA A 118 -1.60 -15.42 -2.53
C ALA A 118 -1.03 -15.77 -1.16
N GLY A 119 0.28 -15.95 -1.03
CA GLY A 119 0.98 -16.32 0.21
C GLY A 119 1.93 -15.24 0.73
N VAL A 120 2.97 -15.68 1.44
CA VAL A 120 3.99 -14.82 2.08
C VAL A 120 5.18 -14.67 1.13
N PRO A 121 5.82 -13.49 1.04
CA PRO A 121 6.88 -13.28 0.05
C PRO A 121 8.18 -13.88 0.55
N ARG A 122 9.11 -14.17 -0.37
CA ARG A 122 10.50 -14.40 0.04
C ARG A 122 11.03 -13.16 0.78
N PRO A 123 11.87 -13.33 1.82
CA PRO A 123 12.32 -12.22 2.66
C PRO A 123 12.92 -11.02 1.91
N GLU A 124 13.60 -11.28 0.79
CA GLU A 124 14.21 -10.25 -0.07
C GLU A 124 13.21 -9.28 -0.71
N PHE A 125 11.97 -9.74 -0.96
CA PHE A 125 10.87 -8.94 -1.51
C PHE A 125 9.89 -8.42 -0.44
N GLY A 126 9.99 -8.93 0.79
CA GLY A 126 9.05 -8.64 1.88
C GLY A 126 9.28 -7.30 2.58
N GLY A 127 10.54 -6.88 2.76
CA GLY A 127 10.86 -5.67 3.55
C GLY A 127 10.27 -5.72 4.98
N ILE A 128 9.87 -4.57 5.53
CA ILE A 128 9.13 -4.45 6.81
C ILE A 128 7.60 -4.46 6.55
N GLY A 129 7.18 -4.95 5.39
CA GLY A 129 5.76 -5.00 5.01
C GLY A 129 4.94 -6.02 5.82
N PRO A 130 3.62 -6.05 5.63
CA PRO A 130 2.78 -7.04 6.30
C PRO A 130 3.18 -8.45 5.85
N PHE A 131 3.48 -9.35 6.78
CA PHE A 131 3.73 -10.77 6.48
C PHE A 131 2.42 -11.57 6.52
N VAL A 132 1.40 -11.07 5.84
CA VAL A 132 0.05 -11.65 5.81
C VAL A 132 -0.27 -12.08 4.38
N PRO A 133 -0.83 -13.28 4.14
CA PRO A 133 -1.22 -13.71 2.79
C PRO A 133 -2.22 -12.75 2.12
N GLY A 134 -2.11 -12.58 0.79
CA GLY A 134 -2.96 -11.65 0.03
C GLY A 134 -4.47 -11.89 0.17
N GLY A 135 -4.86 -13.15 0.41
CA GLY A 135 -6.25 -13.52 0.66
C GLY A 135 -6.88 -12.86 1.90
N TYR A 136 -6.06 -12.43 2.86
CA TYR A 136 -6.51 -11.63 4.01
C TYR A 136 -6.25 -10.14 3.81
N LEU A 137 -5.13 -9.79 3.17
CA LEU A 137 -4.74 -8.40 2.97
C LEU A 137 -5.76 -7.64 2.10
N ILE A 138 -6.16 -8.20 0.96
CA ILE A 138 -7.06 -7.50 0.03
C ILE A 138 -8.43 -7.22 0.65
N PRO A 139 -9.12 -8.19 1.27
CA PRO A 139 -10.38 -7.90 1.94
C PRO A 139 -10.25 -6.91 3.09
N PHE A 140 -9.14 -6.94 3.85
CA PHE A 140 -8.89 -5.97 4.90
C PHE A 140 -8.76 -4.54 4.34
N VAL A 141 -7.96 -4.36 3.28
CA VAL A 141 -7.78 -3.06 2.60
C VAL A 141 -9.10 -2.52 2.06
N GLU A 142 -9.95 -3.38 1.49
CA GLU A 142 -11.31 -3.02 1.06
C GLU A 142 -12.21 -2.62 2.24
N TRP A 143 -12.20 -3.42 3.33
CA TRP A 143 -13.04 -3.20 4.51
C TRP A 143 -12.72 -1.89 5.23
N VAL A 144 -11.43 -1.60 5.44
CA VAL A 144 -10.99 -0.32 6.02
C VAL A 144 -11.12 0.85 5.05
N GLN A 145 -11.56 0.63 3.81
CA GLN A 145 -11.68 1.66 2.77
C GLN A 145 -10.40 2.49 2.63
N TYR A 146 -9.24 1.82 2.57
CA TYR A 146 -7.95 2.49 2.60
C TYR A 146 -7.74 3.37 1.37
N LYS A 147 -7.48 4.66 1.59
CA LYS A 147 -7.15 5.62 0.53
C LYS A 147 -5.86 6.36 0.84
N VAL A 148 -5.14 6.74 -0.20
CA VAL A 148 -3.92 7.53 -0.11
C VAL A 148 -4.03 8.73 -1.04
N ARG A 149 -3.73 9.91 -0.49
CA ARG A 149 -3.62 11.16 -1.25
C ARG A 149 -2.16 11.50 -1.47
N PHE A 150 -1.80 11.75 -2.72
CA PHE A 150 -0.46 12.13 -3.17
C PHE A 150 -0.46 13.60 -3.52
N TYR A 151 0.29 14.41 -2.78
CA TYR A 151 0.58 15.80 -3.16
C TYR A 151 1.87 15.83 -3.96
N CYS A 152 1.77 16.03 -5.27
CA CYS A 152 2.90 15.95 -6.20
C CYS A 152 3.08 17.28 -6.96
N PRO A 153 4.30 17.63 -7.37
CA PRO A 153 4.51 18.64 -8.40
C PRO A 153 3.74 18.26 -9.67
N ALA A 154 3.10 19.23 -10.32
CA ALA A 154 2.32 19.01 -11.55
C ALA A 154 3.16 18.41 -12.69
N ARG A 155 4.46 18.70 -12.70
CA ARG A 155 5.45 18.08 -13.58
C ARG A 155 6.61 17.61 -12.72
N MET A 156 6.60 16.32 -12.38
CA MET A 156 7.72 15.74 -11.66
C MET A 156 8.94 15.59 -12.57
N GLN A 157 10.12 15.64 -11.99
CA GLN A 157 11.40 15.25 -12.54
C GLN A 157 12.04 14.21 -11.61
N ASP A 158 13.14 13.59 -12.02
CA ASP A 158 13.86 12.68 -11.14
C ASP A 158 14.43 13.45 -9.94
N GLY A 159 14.28 12.88 -8.74
CA GLY A 159 14.59 13.54 -7.48
C GLY A 159 13.42 14.32 -6.87
N ASP A 160 12.36 14.61 -7.64
CA ASP A 160 11.17 15.24 -7.07
C ASP A 160 10.40 14.27 -6.16
N VAL A 161 9.72 14.85 -5.17
CA VAL A 161 9.03 14.13 -4.11
C VAL A 161 7.53 14.43 -4.17
N CYS A 162 6.72 13.37 -4.06
CA CYS A 162 5.34 13.50 -3.62
C CYS A 162 5.26 13.29 -2.10
N ASN A 163 4.46 14.11 -1.43
CA ASN A 163 4.08 13.91 -0.03
C ASN A 163 2.79 13.10 0.02
N LEU A 164 2.72 12.08 0.87
CA LEU A 164 1.57 11.19 0.94
C LEU A 164 0.88 11.33 2.30
N VAL A 165 -0.44 11.30 2.28
CA VAL A 165 -1.27 11.16 3.47
C VAL A 165 -2.29 10.04 3.27
N GLU A 166 -2.64 9.34 4.33
CA GLU A 166 -3.65 8.28 4.29
C GLU A 166 -4.98 8.68 4.90
N SER A 167 -6.01 7.95 4.48
CA SER A 167 -7.33 7.90 5.08
C SER A 167 -7.72 6.43 5.24
N LEU A 168 -8.21 6.09 6.44
CA LEU A 168 -8.76 4.79 6.79
C LEU A 168 -10.19 4.99 7.31
N PHE A 169 -11.02 3.98 7.19
CA PHE A 169 -12.42 3.93 7.65
C PHE A 169 -13.29 5.09 7.17
N GLY A 170 -13.00 5.64 5.98
CA GLY A 170 -13.73 6.77 5.42
C GLY A 170 -13.48 8.10 6.15
N HIS A 171 -12.50 8.18 7.04
CA HIS A 171 -12.11 9.44 7.66
C HIS A 171 -11.59 10.45 6.62
N PRO A 172 -11.80 11.77 6.82
CA PRO A 172 -11.22 12.76 5.93
C PRO A 172 -9.68 12.68 5.98
N TYR A 173 -9.03 13.05 4.87
CA TYR A 173 -7.57 13.20 4.87
C TYR A 173 -7.14 14.32 5.85
N PRO A 174 -5.94 14.21 6.44
CA PRO A 174 -5.28 15.34 7.07
C PRO A 174 -5.22 16.54 6.12
N LYS A 175 -5.22 17.76 6.67
CA LYS A 175 -5.11 18.96 5.83
C LYS A 175 -3.75 18.99 5.15
N LYS A 176 -3.65 19.67 4.01
CA LYS A 176 -2.39 19.86 3.29
C LYS A 176 -1.37 20.53 4.22
N GLY A 177 -0.22 19.88 4.43
CA GLY A 177 0.83 20.34 5.35
C GLY A 177 0.75 19.73 6.76
N GLU A 178 -0.35 19.06 7.12
CA GLU A 178 -0.40 18.23 8.32
C GLU A 178 0.18 16.85 8.01
N VAL A 179 1.08 16.41 8.86
CA VAL A 179 1.62 15.04 8.84
C VAL A 179 0.85 14.25 9.89
N GLY A 180 0.40 13.04 9.53
CA GLY A 180 -0.21 12.12 10.49
C GLY A 180 0.83 11.51 11.43
N SER A 181 0.53 10.32 11.96
CA SER A 181 1.50 9.52 12.73
C SER A 181 2.70 9.04 11.90
N MET A 182 2.65 9.21 10.58
CA MET A 182 3.74 8.87 9.66
C MET A 182 3.96 9.99 8.65
N LEU A 183 5.22 10.27 8.36
CA LEU A 183 5.65 11.08 7.22
C LEU A 183 6.05 10.13 6.09
N TRP A 184 5.52 10.36 4.89
CA TRP A 184 5.78 9.55 3.72
C TRP A 184 6.17 10.38 2.52
N HIS A 185 7.35 10.10 1.98
CA HIS A 185 7.86 10.73 0.78
C HIS A 185 8.00 9.68 -0.31
N MET A 186 7.47 9.96 -1.50
CA MET A 186 7.69 9.13 -2.68
C MET A 186 8.53 9.91 -3.69
N THR A 187 9.77 9.48 -3.88
CA THR A 187 10.75 10.15 -4.74
C THR A 187 10.79 9.47 -6.10
N ARG A 188 10.77 10.26 -7.17
CA ARG A 188 10.83 9.76 -8.56
C ARG A 188 12.26 9.48 -9.03
N PHE A 189 12.43 8.40 -9.79
CA PHE A 189 13.70 8.00 -10.41
C PHE A 189 13.48 7.42 -11.81
N ASP A 190 14.56 7.35 -12.59
CA ASP A 190 14.66 6.68 -13.89
C ASP A 190 13.56 7.14 -14.86
N GLY A 191 13.40 8.46 -15.00
CA GLY A 191 12.38 9.05 -15.87
C GLY A 191 10.96 8.67 -15.47
N GLY A 192 10.71 8.21 -14.25
CA GLY A 192 9.42 7.72 -13.77
C GLY A 192 9.19 6.21 -13.92
N ARG A 193 10.19 5.45 -14.38
CA ARG A 193 10.14 3.98 -14.34
C ARG A 193 10.25 3.42 -12.92
N LYS A 194 10.69 4.24 -11.95
CA LYS A 194 10.85 3.85 -10.55
C LYS A 194 10.44 4.95 -9.60
N TYR A 195 9.79 4.59 -8.50
CA TYR A 195 9.64 5.44 -7.32
C TYR A 195 10.18 4.72 -6.08
N VAL A 196 10.69 5.48 -5.13
CA VAL A 196 11.07 4.98 -3.80
C VAL A 196 10.22 5.71 -2.78
N ARG A 197 9.45 4.95 -1.99
CA ARG A 197 8.66 5.48 -0.88
C ARG A 197 9.41 5.26 0.41
N ASP A 198 9.82 6.35 1.03
CA ASP A 198 10.44 6.37 2.34
C ASP A 198 9.43 6.77 3.41
N SER A 199 9.62 6.24 4.61
CA SER A 199 8.71 6.47 5.73
C SER A 199 9.46 6.75 7.00
N TRP A 200 8.91 7.70 7.75
CA TRP A 200 9.37 8.03 9.09
C TRP A 200 8.19 7.92 10.04
N LEU A 201 8.45 7.29 11.18
CA LEU A 201 7.52 7.29 12.29
C LEU A 201 7.62 8.63 12.99
N VAL A 202 6.48 9.25 13.21
CA VAL A 202 6.39 10.50 13.95
C VAL A 202 5.75 10.19 15.30
N PRO A 203 6.50 10.35 16.42
CA PRO A 203 5.93 10.15 17.74
C PRO A 203 4.77 11.13 18.00
N PRO A 204 3.74 10.73 18.75
CA PRO A 204 2.52 11.53 18.93
C PRO A 204 2.74 12.86 19.69
N TRP A 205 3.89 13.03 20.34
CA TRP A 205 4.28 14.27 21.03
C TRP A 205 5.15 15.20 20.18
N VAL A 206 5.46 14.82 18.93
CA VAL A 206 6.22 15.64 17.99
C VAL A 206 5.26 16.18 16.93
N THR A 207 5.27 17.49 16.72
CA THR A 207 4.68 18.09 15.51
C THR A 207 5.77 18.08 14.44
N PRO A 208 5.71 17.16 13.47
CA PRO A 208 6.73 17.11 12.43
C PRO A 208 6.51 18.29 11.47
N ASP A 209 7.60 18.90 11.05
CA ASP A 209 7.58 19.81 9.91
C ASP A 209 8.14 19.10 8.66
N GLU A 210 8.18 19.81 7.55
CA GLU A 210 8.72 19.30 6.30
C GLU A 210 10.22 18.94 6.39
N SER A 211 10.93 19.34 7.45
CA SER A 211 12.36 19.06 7.66
C SER A 211 12.62 17.81 8.51
N TYR A 212 11.59 17.19 9.11
CA TYR A 212 11.73 16.03 10.01
C TYR A 212 12.57 14.89 9.40
N HIS A 213 12.37 14.62 8.11
CA HIS A 213 13.10 13.60 7.35
C HIS A 213 14.62 13.83 7.26
N LYS A 214 15.09 15.07 7.49
CA LYS A 214 16.52 15.43 7.42
C LYS A 214 17.28 15.12 8.71
N THR A 215 16.56 15.05 9.83
CA THR A 215 17.14 14.87 11.17
C THR A 215 16.87 13.49 11.76
N HIS A 216 16.02 12.68 11.11
CA HIS A 216 15.60 11.36 11.61
C HIS A 216 15.83 10.26 10.57
N GLY A 217 16.21 9.08 11.08
CA GLY A 217 16.37 7.87 10.26
C GLY A 217 15.03 7.37 9.72
N LYS A 218 15.08 6.81 8.51
CA LYS A 218 13.93 6.16 7.88
C LYS A 218 13.53 4.91 8.67
N PHE A 219 12.25 4.74 8.92
CA PHE A 219 11.68 3.52 9.50
C PHE A 219 11.60 2.40 8.47
N HIS A 220 11.04 2.70 7.29
CA HIS A 220 10.81 1.73 6.23
C HIS A 220 10.95 2.39 4.86
N SER A 221 11.35 1.60 3.86
CA SER A 221 11.39 2.01 2.47
C SER A 221 10.89 0.87 1.59
N TYR A 222 10.13 1.21 0.55
CA TYR A 222 9.75 0.29 -0.51
C TYR A 222 9.88 0.95 -1.87
N ARG A 223 9.86 0.15 -2.94
CA ARG A 223 9.99 0.64 -4.31
C ARG A 223 8.74 0.32 -5.11
N LEU A 224 8.44 1.21 -6.04
CA LEU A 224 7.45 1.01 -7.08
C LEU A 224 8.19 0.97 -8.40
N PHE A 225 8.12 -0.15 -9.11
CA PHE A 225 8.70 -0.30 -10.45
C PHE A 225 7.57 -0.34 -11.47
N LEU A 226 7.71 0.42 -12.55
CA LEU A 226 6.70 0.50 -13.60
C LEU A 226 6.55 -0.86 -14.27
N LEU A 227 5.38 -1.48 -14.16
CA LEU A 227 5.03 -2.72 -14.86
C LEU A 227 4.44 -2.46 -16.24
N MET A 228 3.60 -1.43 -16.35
CA MET A 228 2.93 -1.10 -17.60
C MET A 228 2.87 0.42 -17.77
N HIS A 229 3.44 0.89 -18.86
CA HIS A 229 3.40 2.29 -19.28
C HIS A 229 1.97 2.73 -19.55
N ALA A 230 1.70 4.04 -19.46
CA ALA A 230 0.38 4.61 -19.73
C ALA A 230 -0.15 4.36 -21.16
N ASN A 231 0.71 3.95 -22.11
CA ASN A 231 0.32 3.55 -23.46
C ASN A 231 -0.05 2.04 -23.57
N GLY A 232 -0.05 1.30 -22.45
CA GLY A 232 -0.33 -0.14 -22.40
C GLY A 232 0.85 -1.06 -22.67
N THR A 233 2.05 -0.52 -22.95
CA THR A 233 3.25 -1.34 -23.14
C THR A 233 3.73 -1.88 -21.79
N ILE A 234 4.01 -3.18 -21.71
CA ILE A 234 4.59 -3.81 -20.52
C ILE A 234 6.10 -3.52 -20.50
N ASP A 235 6.62 -3.15 -19.33
CA ASP A 235 8.06 -3.10 -19.07
C ASP A 235 8.54 -4.51 -18.74
N GLU A 236 9.20 -5.17 -19.69
CA GLU A 236 9.55 -6.59 -19.60
C GLU A 236 10.57 -6.89 -18.48
N GLU A 237 11.47 -5.96 -18.19
CA GLU A 237 12.43 -6.07 -17.09
C GLU A 237 11.70 -6.12 -15.74
N HIS A 238 10.81 -5.16 -15.51
CA HIS A 238 10.05 -5.10 -14.26
C HIS A 238 8.97 -6.18 -14.18
N PHE A 239 8.39 -6.61 -15.30
CA PHE A 239 7.47 -7.74 -15.32
C PHE A 239 8.18 -9.04 -14.93
N SER A 240 9.38 -9.29 -15.44
CA SER A 240 10.19 -10.44 -15.02
C SER A 240 10.48 -10.41 -13.52
N ARG A 241 10.89 -9.25 -12.99
CA ARG A 241 11.08 -9.03 -11.55
C ARG A 241 9.81 -9.29 -10.73
N PHE A 242 8.65 -8.88 -11.25
CA PHE A 242 7.37 -9.13 -10.60
C PHE A 242 7.02 -10.61 -10.55
N MET A 243 7.22 -11.34 -11.64
CA MET A 243 7.01 -12.80 -11.66
C MET A 243 7.98 -13.52 -10.73
N GLU A 244 9.24 -13.06 -10.63
CA GLU A 244 10.21 -13.56 -9.65
C GLU A 244 9.73 -13.32 -8.22
N LYS A 245 9.23 -12.12 -7.91
CA LYS A 245 8.66 -11.80 -6.60
C LYS A 245 7.48 -12.70 -6.23
N LEU A 246 6.60 -12.99 -7.20
CA LEU A 246 5.46 -13.88 -6.98
C LEU A 246 5.87 -15.33 -6.73
N ASP A 247 7.04 -15.75 -7.21
CA ASP A 247 7.61 -17.07 -6.93
C ASP A 247 6.63 -18.23 -7.25
N GLY A 248 6.01 -18.15 -8.43
CA GLY A 248 5.01 -19.12 -8.90
C GLY A 248 3.63 -19.03 -8.23
N GLN A 249 3.41 -18.12 -7.29
CA GLN A 249 2.12 -17.97 -6.60
C GLN A 249 1.10 -17.22 -7.46
N ASP A 250 -0.18 -17.51 -7.22
CA ASP A 250 -1.31 -16.80 -7.81
C ASP A 250 -1.36 -15.35 -7.31
N LEU A 251 -1.97 -14.49 -8.13
CA LEU A 251 -2.27 -13.12 -7.78
C LEU A 251 -3.69 -13.01 -7.20
N VAL A 252 -3.81 -12.55 -5.97
CA VAL A 252 -5.08 -12.16 -5.36
C VAL A 252 -5.47 -10.77 -5.84
N ILE A 253 -6.71 -10.63 -6.30
CA ILE A 253 -7.22 -9.39 -6.86
C ILE A 253 -8.42 -8.87 -6.05
N PRO A 254 -8.61 -7.54 -5.98
CA PRO A 254 -9.77 -6.93 -5.36
C PRO A 254 -11.03 -7.08 -6.23
N LYS A 255 -12.20 -6.90 -5.61
CA LYS A 255 -13.51 -7.06 -6.27
C LYS A 255 -13.68 -6.14 -7.48
N ILE A 256 -13.07 -4.96 -7.47
CA ILE A 256 -13.13 -4.00 -8.58
C ILE A 256 -12.51 -4.56 -9.88
N LEU A 257 -11.59 -5.51 -9.77
CA LEU A 257 -10.94 -6.16 -10.92
C LEU A 257 -11.60 -7.49 -11.32
N ALA A 258 -12.58 -7.98 -10.55
CA ALA A 258 -13.24 -9.28 -10.77
C ALA A 258 -13.85 -9.42 -12.17
N LYS A 259 -14.34 -8.32 -12.74
CA LYS A 259 -14.96 -8.25 -14.07
C LYS A 259 -14.00 -8.55 -15.24
N PHE A 260 -12.71 -8.72 -14.97
CA PHE A 260 -11.67 -9.01 -15.96
C PHE A 260 -11.12 -10.45 -15.88
N LEU A 261 -11.63 -11.25 -14.95
CA LEU A 261 -11.48 -12.71 -14.95
C LEU A 261 -12.30 -13.29 -16.10
#